data_AF-A0A847WJG1-F1
#
_entry.id   AF-A0A847WJG1-F1
#
_cell.length_a   1.000
_cell.length_b   1.000
_cell.length_c   1.000
_cell.angle_alpha   90.00
_cell.angle_beta   90.00
_cell.angle_gamma   90.00
#
_symmetry.space_group_name_H-M   'P 1'
#
loop_
_entity.id
_entity.type
_entity.pdbx_description
1 polymer ?
#
loop_
_entity_poly.entity_id
_entity_poly.type
_entity_poly.pdbx_seq_one_letter_code
_entity_poly.pdbx_strand_id
1 'polypeptide(L)'
;EKVILEDFKEYDIETMVLPLPNFEGTIPHAVQQGAGMVVVKSDKNREYASVEFLKWFTDKERNIKFSIESGYLPVKKESSSIDAIGEYLNKNNEHDITKQLRTLLPVATKQVSSYELYTNKAFKKGTDARMILTRSLIEKSKSDRDKIVNLIENGYSKDEAFKEFITEDNFKQWLTKFKGDLEKIIN
;
A
#
# COMPACT_ATOMS: atom_id res chain seq x y z
N GLU A 1 3.16 20.43 10.53
CA GLU A 1 3.27 19.99 11.94
C GLU A 1 4.66 20.30 12.44
N LYS A 2 4.82 20.56 13.74
CA LYS A 2 6.11 20.93 14.33
C LYS A 2 6.46 19.96 15.45
N VAL A 3 7.73 19.60 15.55
CA VAL A 3 8.27 18.89 16.72
C VAL A 3 8.86 19.92 17.67
N ILE A 4 8.48 19.85 18.93
CA ILE A 4 9.12 20.61 20.00
C ILE A 4 10.06 19.65 20.70
N LEU A 5 11.36 19.85 20.49
CA LEU A 5 12.40 19.29 21.35
C LEU A 5 12.71 20.36 22.39
N GLU A 6 12.92 19.96 23.65
CA GLU A 6 13.29 20.75 24.85
C GLU A 6 13.26 22.29 24.74
N ASP A 7 12.63 22.94 25.73
CA ASP A 7 12.72 24.38 26.00
C ASP A 7 12.62 25.29 24.76
N PHE A 8 11.55 25.11 23.99
CA PHE A 8 11.09 26.01 22.91
C PHE A 8 11.80 25.89 21.55
N LYS A 9 12.54 24.81 21.29
CA LYS A 9 13.12 24.61 19.95
C LYS A 9 12.15 23.87 19.03
N GLU A 10 11.51 24.64 18.15
CA GLU A 10 10.59 24.14 17.13
C GLU A 10 11.31 23.78 15.83
N TYR A 11 10.97 22.62 15.26
CA TYR A 11 11.37 22.23 13.91
C TYR A 11 10.14 21.81 13.11
N ASP A 12 10.12 22.16 11.83
CA ASP A 12 9.10 21.66 10.91
C ASP A 12 9.30 20.17 10.66
N ILE A 13 8.21 19.41 10.62
CA ILE A 13 8.24 18.02 10.17
C ILE A 13 8.43 18.01 8.65
N GLU A 14 9.55 17.44 8.22
CA GLU A 14 9.82 17.17 6.80
C GLU A 14 9.36 15.77 6.41
N THR A 15 8.77 15.67 5.21
CA THR A 15 8.28 14.40 4.66
C THR A 15 9.05 14.06 3.40
N MET A 16 9.51 12.81 3.31
CA MET A 16 10.14 12.26 2.12
C MET A 16 9.34 11.06 1.62
N VAL A 17 9.18 10.97 0.30
CA VAL A 17 8.59 9.82 -0.37
C VAL A 17 9.71 9.08 -1.09
N LEU A 18 9.88 7.81 -0.78
CA LEU A 18 10.86 6.93 -1.40
C LEU A 18 10.14 5.89 -2.28
N PRO A 19 10.76 5.44 -3.37
CA PRO A 19 10.22 4.34 -4.17
C PRO A 19 10.22 3.04 -3.37
N LEU A 20 9.37 2.10 -3.78
CA LEU A 20 9.32 0.76 -3.19
C LEU A 20 10.70 0.07 -3.33
N PRO A 21 11.32 -0.42 -2.23
CA PRO A 21 12.59 -1.13 -2.32
C PRO A 21 12.45 -2.43 -3.11
N ASN A 22 13.52 -2.80 -3.81
CA ASN A 22 13.61 -4.01 -4.62
C ASN A 22 14.93 -4.75 -4.36
N PHE A 23 15.00 -6.02 -4.77
CA PHE A 23 16.20 -6.82 -4.64
C PHE A 23 17.27 -6.38 -5.64
N GLU A 24 18.52 -6.33 -5.20
CA GLU A 24 19.67 -5.98 -6.03
C GLU A 24 19.80 -6.95 -7.23
N GLY A 25 20.08 -6.39 -8.41
CA GLY A 25 20.23 -7.17 -9.65
C GLY A 25 18.94 -7.72 -10.25
N THR A 26 17.77 -7.36 -9.73
CA THR A 26 16.47 -7.83 -10.23
C THR A 26 15.68 -6.74 -10.96
N ILE A 27 14.72 -7.16 -11.78
CA ILE A 27 13.73 -6.24 -12.35
C ILE A 27 12.87 -5.72 -11.18
N PRO A 28 12.64 -4.40 -11.06
CA PRO A 28 11.82 -3.88 -9.98
C PRO A 28 10.36 -4.26 -10.17
N HIS A 29 9.71 -4.74 -9.11
CA HIS A 29 8.31 -5.15 -9.11
C HIS A 29 7.50 -4.32 -8.12
N ALA A 30 6.25 -4.02 -8.46
CA ALA A 30 5.31 -3.42 -7.52
C ALA A 30 3.94 -4.07 -7.63
N VAL A 31 3.30 -4.27 -6.48
CA VAL A 31 1.91 -4.72 -6.45
C VAL A 31 1.00 -3.57 -6.86
N GLN A 32 0.11 -3.81 -7.81
CA GLN A 32 -0.98 -2.91 -8.15
C GLN A 32 -2.24 -3.33 -7.40
N GLN A 33 -2.73 -2.44 -6.53
CA GLN A 33 -3.96 -2.63 -5.77
C GLN A 33 -4.86 -1.40 -5.88
N GLY A 34 -6.16 -1.62 -5.79
CA GLY A 34 -7.16 -0.56 -5.88
C GLY A 34 -8.54 -1.17 -6.04
N ALA A 35 -9.54 -0.32 -6.25
CA ALA A 35 -10.88 -0.73 -6.59
C ALA A 35 -11.07 -0.77 -8.11
N GLY A 36 -11.81 -1.77 -8.58
CA GLY A 36 -12.37 -1.79 -9.93
C GLY A 36 -13.85 -1.45 -9.88
N MET A 37 -14.38 -0.91 -10.98
CA MET A 37 -15.82 -0.73 -11.18
C MET A 37 -16.33 -1.84 -12.11
N VAL A 38 -17.46 -2.45 -11.75
CA VAL A 38 -18.08 -3.53 -12.53
C VAL A 38 -19.57 -3.25 -12.72
N VAL A 39 -20.07 -3.51 -13.93
CA VAL A 39 -21.50 -3.52 -14.22
C VAL A 39 -22.00 -4.95 -14.06
N VAL A 40 -22.95 -5.16 -13.16
CA VAL A 40 -23.61 -6.45 -12.96
C VAL A 40 -24.80 -6.60 -13.90
N LYS A 41 -25.15 -7.84 -14.24
CA LYS A 41 -26.26 -8.15 -15.15
C LYS A 41 -27.56 -7.49 -14.68
N SER A 42 -28.22 -6.76 -15.58
CA SER A 42 -29.46 -6.02 -15.34
C SER A 42 -30.30 -5.95 -16.64
N ASP A 43 -31.08 -4.88 -16.81
CA ASP A 43 -31.71 -4.55 -18.09
C ASP A 43 -30.80 -3.70 -18.98
N LYS A 44 -31.06 -3.74 -20.30
CA LYS A 44 -30.25 -3.06 -21.32
C LYS A 44 -30.10 -1.56 -21.07
N ASN A 45 -31.14 -0.88 -20.57
CA ASN A 45 -31.10 0.57 -20.37
C ASN A 45 -30.19 0.92 -19.19
N ARG A 46 -30.27 0.17 -18.09
CA ARG A 46 -29.40 0.36 -16.92
C ARG A 46 -27.95 0.02 -17.22
N GLU A 47 -27.70 -1.07 -17.93
CA GLU A 47 -26.35 -1.47 -18.33
C GLU A 47 -25.72 -0.40 -19.24
N TYR A 48 -26.47 0.07 -20.24
CA TYR A 48 -26.02 1.13 -21.15
C TYR A 48 -25.71 2.44 -20.41
N ALA A 49 -26.64 2.93 -19.59
CA ALA A 49 -26.44 4.16 -18.81
C ALA A 49 -25.23 4.05 -17.86
N SER A 50 -25.02 2.89 -17.24
CA SER A 50 -23.87 2.64 -16.37
C SER A 50 -22.55 2.70 -17.14
N VAL A 51 -22.50 2.11 -18.35
CA VAL A 51 -21.31 2.16 -19.21
C VAL A 51 -21.03 3.58 -19.69
N GLU A 52 -22.05 4.34 -20.09
CA GLU A 52 -21.88 5.74 -20.49
C GLU A 52 -21.36 6.61 -19.35
N PHE A 53 -21.87 6.40 -18.13
CA PHE A 53 -21.32 7.05 -16.94
C PHE A 53 -19.85 6.68 -16.71
N LEU A 54 -19.47 5.40 -16.80
CA LEU A 54 -18.08 4.98 -16.59
C LEU A 54 -17.12 5.56 -17.64
N LYS A 55 -17.55 5.65 -18.90
CA LYS A 55 -16.77 6.34 -19.96
C LYS A 55 -16.57 7.81 -19.62
N TRP A 56 -17.66 8.50 -19.27
CA TRP A 56 -17.62 9.91 -18.87
C TRP A 56 -16.72 10.13 -17.65
N PHE A 57 -16.85 9.28 -16.63
CA PHE A 57 -16.10 9.37 -15.37
C PHE A 57 -14.60 9.12 -15.56
N THR A 58 -14.25 8.19 -16.45
CA THR A 58 -12.85 7.83 -16.76
C THR A 58 -12.26 8.60 -17.93
N ASP A 59 -12.96 9.64 -18.43
CA ASP A 59 -12.43 10.58 -19.41
C ASP A 59 -11.29 11.43 -18.84
N LYS A 60 -10.38 11.91 -19.69
CA LYS A 60 -9.08 12.46 -19.30
C LYS A 60 -9.15 13.49 -18.16
N GLU A 61 -9.97 14.53 -18.32
CA GLU A 61 -10.05 15.65 -17.37
C GLU A 61 -10.66 15.25 -16.02
N ARG A 62 -11.71 14.43 -16.04
CA ARG A 62 -12.38 13.99 -14.81
C ARG A 62 -11.55 12.95 -14.08
N ASN A 63 -10.90 12.07 -14.85
CA ASN A 63 -10.09 11.02 -14.30
C ASN A 63 -8.85 11.56 -13.57
N ILE A 64 -8.14 12.54 -14.16
CA ILE A 64 -6.96 13.12 -13.52
C ILE A 64 -7.33 13.86 -12.23
N LYS A 65 -8.41 14.65 -12.28
CA LYS A 65 -8.94 15.37 -11.12
C LYS A 65 -9.33 14.42 -10.00
N PHE A 66 -10.24 13.48 -10.29
CA PHE A 66 -10.73 12.53 -9.30
C PHE A 66 -9.58 11.73 -8.68
N SER A 67 -8.65 11.24 -9.51
CA SER A 67 -7.56 10.40 -9.03
C SER A 67 -6.66 11.16 -8.06
N ILE A 68 -6.19 12.36 -8.45
CA ILE A 68 -5.29 13.15 -7.62
C ILE A 68 -5.96 13.59 -6.31
N GLU A 69 -7.21 14.08 -6.38
CA GLU A 69 -7.94 14.56 -5.19
C GLU A 69 -8.29 13.42 -4.21
N SER A 70 -8.47 12.19 -4.71
CA SER A 70 -8.73 11.01 -3.88
C SER A 70 -7.46 10.24 -3.47
N GLY A 71 -6.27 10.71 -3.88
CA GLY A 71 -4.99 10.05 -3.61
C GLY A 71 -4.74 8.78 -4.46
N TYR A 72 -5.53 8.57 -5.50
CA TYR A 72 -5.35 7.53 -6.52
C TYR A 72 -4.50 8.01 -7.71
N LEU A 73 -4.21 7.09 -8.62
CA LEU A 73 -3.55 7.38 -9.89
C LEU A 73 -4.53 7.33 -11.07
N PRO A 74 -4.38 8.20 -12.08
CA PRO A 74 -5.20 8.16 -13.28
C PRO A 74 -5.10 6.82 -14.02
N VAL A 75 -6.20 6.38 -14.63
CA VAL A 75 -6.32 5.03 -15.23
C VAL A 75 -6.16 5.02 -16.75
N LYS A 76 -6.16 6.18 -17.40
CA LYS A 76 -5.86 6.30 -18.84
C LYS A 76 -4.39 6.66 -19.03
N LYS A 77 -3.74 6.03 -20.02
CA LYS A 77 -2.32 6.32 -20.37
C LYS A 77 -2.06 7.81 -20.61
N GLU A 78 -2.99 8.49 -21.28
CA GLU A 78 -2.89 9.92 -21.59
C GLU A 78 -3.02 10.85 -20.37
N SER A 79 -3.64 10.38 -19.28
CA SER A 79 -3.78 11.13 -18.02
C SER A 79 -2.76 10.69 -16.97
N SER A 80 -2.20 9.49 -17.09
CA SER A 80 -1.28 8.90 -16.11
C SER A 80 0.19 9.16 -16.42
N SER A 81 0.51 10.00 -17.41
CA SER A 81 1.89 10.35 -17.73
C SER A 81 2.45 11.36 -16.71
N ILE A 82 3.77 11.36 -16.56
CA ILE A 82 4.48 12.34 -15.71
C ILE A 82 4.12 13.76 -16.14
N ASP A 83 4.08 14.01 -17.46
CA ASP A 83 3.76 15.33 -18.00
C ASP A 83 2.32 15.75 -17.69
N ALA A 84 1.34 14.87 -17.89
CA ALA A 84 -0.08 15.18 -17.63
C ALA A 84 -0.32 15.47 -16.13
N ILE A 85 0.29 14.68 -15.24
CA ILE A 85 0.23 14.89 -13.80
C ILE A 85 0.95 16.19 -13.42
N GLY A 86 2.13 16.45 -13.98
CA GLY A 86 2.87 17.69 -13.77
C GLY A 86 2.09 18.93 -14.21
N GLU A 87 1.49 18.90 -15.40
CA GLU A 87 0.62 19.96 -15.91
C GLU A 87 -0.57 20.21 -14.97
N TYR A 88 -1.23 19.14 -14.50
CA TYR A 88 -2.34 19.27 -13.55
C TYR A 88 -1.88 19.89 -12.23
N LEU A 89 -0.74 19.46 -11.69
CA LEU A 89 -0.18 20.00 -10.45
C LEU A 89 0.24 21.47 -10.60
N ASN A 90 0.69 21.90 -11.79
CA ASN A 90 1.08 23.28 -12.05
C ASN A 90 -0.13 24.21 -12.24
N LYS A 91 -1.23 23.69 -12.81
CA LYS A 91 -2.47 24.46 -13.03
C LYS A 91 -3.28 24.69 -11.75
N ASN A 92 -3.18 23.78 -10.79
CA ASN A 92 -3.89 23.85 -9.52
C ASN A 92 -2.92 24.30 -8.41
N ASN A 93 -3.39 25.00 -7.38
CA ASN A 93 -2.53 25.53 -6.33
C ASN A 93 -2.38 24.54 -5.15
N GLU A 94 -1.69 24.93 -4.08
CA GLU A 94 -1.51 24.08 -2.88
C GLU A 94 -2.79 23.94 -2.03
N HIS A 95 -3.76 24.86 -2.17
CA HIS A 95 -5.07 24.72 -1.53
C HIS A 95 -5.88 23.58 -2.16
N ASP A 96 -5.73 23.36 -3.45
CA ASP A 96 -6.44 22.31 -4.19
C ASP A 96 -5.76 20.94 -4.05
N ILE A 97 -4.43 20.92 -3.89
CA ILE A 97 -3.62 19.70 -3.80
C ILE A 97 -2.60 19.82 -2.70
N THR A 98 -2.70 18.94 -1.70
CA THR A 98 -1.84 18.94 -0.52
C THR A 98 -0.36 18.80 -0.88
N LYS A 99 0.52 19.41 -0.06
CA LYS A 99 1.97 19.30 -0.21
C LYS A 99 2.44 17.84 -0.27
N GLN A 100 1.83 16.97 0.53
CA GLN A 100 2.13 15.54 0.58
C GLN A 100 1.85 14.85 -0.76
N LEU A 101 0.72 15.15 -1.42
CA LEU A 101 0.40 14.60 -2.74
C LEU A 101 1.37 15.11 -3.80
N ARG A 102 1.77 16.38 -3.74
CA ARG A 102 2.77 16.96 -4.65
C ARG A 102 4.13 16.26 -4.54
N THR A 103 4.53 15.83 -3.34
CA THR A 103 5.76 15.03 -3.14
C THR A 103 5.58 13.56 -3.55
N LEU A 104 4.40 12.97 -3.33
CA LEU A 104 4.09 11.56 -3.63
C LEU A 104 3.98 11.27 -5.13
N LEU A 105 3.22 12.09 -5.86
CA LEU A 105 2.82 11.80 -7.23
C LEU A 105 3.99 11.58 -8.20
N PRO A 106 5.09 12.36 -8.17
CA PRO A 106 6.23 12.11 -9.05
C PRO A 106 6.88 10.73 -8.80
N VAL A 107 7.03 10.34 -7.53
CA VAL A 107 7.61 9.03 -7.15
C VAL A 107 6.69 7.90 -7.59
N ALA A 108 5.39 8.01 -7.29
CA ALA A 108 4.39 7.00 -7.66
C ALA A 108 4.27 6.83 -9.18
N THR A 109 4.24 7.94 -9.93
CA THR A 109 4.12 7.91 -11.40
C THR A 109 5.34 7.25 -12.03
N LYS A 110 6.55 7.61 -11.56
CA LYS A 110 7.79 6.98 -12.01
C LYS A 110 7.80 5.48 -11.70
N GLN A 111 7.33 5.08 -10.52
CA GLN A 111 7.24 3.68 -10.14
C GLN A 111 6.30 2.90 -11.08
N VAL A 112 5.10 3.41 -11.32
CA VAL A 112 4.12 2.80 -12.23
C VAL A 112 4.63 2.70 -13.67
N SER A 113 5.43 3.67 -14.13
CA SER A 113 5.97 3.66 -15.48
C SER A 113 7.24 2.81 -15.67
N SER A 114 7.93 2.43 -14.58
CA SER A 114 9.24 1.76 -14.65
C SER A 114 9.30 0.37 -14.01
N TYR A 115 8.32 0.01 -13.18
CA TYR A 115 8.31 -1.28 -12.49
C TYR A 115 7.41 -2.27 -13.23
N GLU A 116 7.72 -3.56 -13.11
CA GLU A 116 6.76 -4.59 -13.47
C GLU A 116 5.63 -4.62 -12.44
N LEU A 117 4.43 -4.26 -12.90
CA LEU A 117 3.24 -4.25 -12.07
C LEU A 117 2.59 -5.63 -12.09
N TYR A 118 2.29 -6.15 -10.91
CA TYR A 118 1.55 -7.39 -10.76
C TYR A 118 0.33 -7.20 -9.87
N THR A 119 -0.71 -7.97 -10.14
CA THR A 119 -1.90 -8.05 -9.30
C THR A 119 -2.31 -9.49 -9.13
N ASN A 120 -2.92 -9.82 -7.99
CA ASN A 120 -3.33 -11.19 -7.71
C ASN A 120 -4.52 -11.57 -8.60
N LYS A 121 -4.47 -12.78 -9.17
CA LYS A 121 -5.67 -13.36 -9.82
C LYS A 121 -6.70 -13.72 -8.76
N ALA A 122 -7.98 -13.62 -9.10
CA ALA A 122 -9.04 -14.12 -8.25
C ALA A 122 -9.00 -15.66 -8.25
N PHE A 123 -9.13 -16.27 -7.06
CA PHE A 123 -9.22 -17.72 -6.90
C PHE A 123 -10.12 -18.06 -5.71
N LYS A 124 -10.62 -19.31 -5.67
CA LYS A 124 -11.46 -19.81 -4.59
C LYS A 124 -10.72 -19.71 -3.25
N LYS A 125 -11.40 -19.23 -2.19
CA LYS A 125 -10.80 -18.94 -0.87
C LYS A 125 -9.67 -17.87 -0.91
N GLY A 126 -9.58 -17.07 -1.96
CA GLY A 126 -8.56 -16.01 -2.06
C GLY A 126 -8.63 -14.97 -0.93
N THR A 127 -9.83 -14.65 -0.46
CA THR A 127 -10.03 -13.78 0.72
C THR A 127 -9.45 -14.39 1.98
N ASP A 128 -9.64 -15.71 2.19
CA ASP A 128 -9.13 -16.40 3.37
C ASP A 128 -7.60 -16.51 3.34
N ALA A 129 -7.03 -16.81 2.17
CA ALA A 129 -5.58 -16.79 1.97
C ALA A 129 -4.99 -15.38 2.23
N ARG A 130 -5.68 -14.32 1.77
CA ARG A 130 -5.30 -12.94 2.07
C ARG A 130 -5.31 -12.64 3.57
N MET A 131 -6.29 -13.15 4.31
CA MET A 131 -6.32 -12.98 5.77
C MET A 131 -5.11 -13.63 6.44
N ILE A 132 -4.67 -14.82 6.02
CA ILE A 132 -3.44 -15.44 6.55
C ILE A 132 -2.22 -14.56 6.27
N LEU A 133 -2.05 -14.10 5.01
CA LEU A 133 -0.96 -13.22 4.61
C LEU A 133 -0.90 -11.94 5.45
N THR A 134 -2.06 -11.33 5.70
CA THR A 134 -2.16 -10.09 6.47
C THR A 134 -1.91 -10.30 7.96
N ARG A 135 -2.38 -11.40 8.54
CA ARG A 135 -2.42 -11.56 10.01
C ARG A 135 -1.26 -12.35 10.59
N SER A 136 -0.72 -13.32 9.86
CA SER A 136 0.19 -14.34 10.42
C SER A 136 1.41 -13.74 11.14
N LEU A 137 2.14 -12.82 10.50
CA LEU A 137 3.32 -12.21 11.13
C LEU A 137 2.92 -11.23 12.24
N ILE A 138 1.86 -10.44 12.03
CA ILE A 138 1.38 -9.45 13.03
C ILE A 138 0.97 -10.16 14.32
N GLU A 139 0.21 -11.25 14.22
CA GLU A 139 -0.23 -12.04 15.37
C GLU A 139 0.96 -12.71 16.06
N LYS A 140 1.93 -13.24 15.30
CA LYS A 140 3.16 -13.79 15.87
C LYS A 140 3.94 -12.73 16.63
N SER A 141 4.16 -11.55 16.03
CA SER A 141 4.87 -10.44 16.66
C SER A 141 4.17 -9.94 17.92
N LYS A 142 2.83 -9.88 17.93
CA LYS A 142 2.06 -9.54 19.14
C LYS A 142 2.27 -10.58 20.24
N SER A 143 2.10 -11.86 19.91
CA SER A 143 2.28 -12.95 20.88
C SER A 143 3.70 -13.00 21.45
N ASP A 144 4.72 -12.78 20.61
CA ASP A 144 6.12 -12.73 21.05
C ASP A 144 6.37 -11.52 21.94
N ARG A 145 5.83 -10.35 21.57
CA ARG A 145 5.93 -9.14 22.38
C ARG A 145 5.32 -9.33 23.77
N ASP A 146 4.14 -9.94 23.86
CA ASP A 146 3.48 -10.17 25.16
C ASP A 146 4.34 -11.06 26.07
N LYS A 147 4.99 -12.09 25.51
CA LYS A 147 5.94 -12.93 26.24
C LYS A 147 7.19 -12.16 26.68
N ILE A 148 7.75 -11.33 25.80
CA ILE A 148 8.91 -10.48 26.11
C ILE A 148 8.59 -9.51 27.26
N VAL A 149 7.42 -8.86 27.19
CA VAL A 149 6.96 -7.93 28.24
C VAL A 149 6.85 -8.67 29.59
N ASN A 150 6.22 -9.86 29.59
CA ASN A 150 6.13 -10.67 30.80
C ASN A 150 7.52 -11.05 31.36
N LEU A 151 8.51 -11.38 30.52
CA LEU A 151 9.87 -11.68 30.99
C LEU A 151 10.52 -10.44 31.64
N ILE A 152 10.38 -9.27 31.03
CA ILE A 152 10.91 -8.02 31.59
C ILE A 152 10.24 -7.69 32.93
N GLU A 153 8.92 -7.86 33.02
CA GLU A 153 8.16 -7.65 34.27
C GLU A 153 8.59 -8.63 35.38
N ASN A 154 9.06 -9.82 35.03
CA ASN A 154 9.63 -10.80 35.95
C ASN A 154 11.12 -10.58 36.25
N GLY A 155 11.70 -9.44 35.86
CA GLY A 155 13.04 -9.01 36.26
C GLY A 155 14.18 -9.42 35.32
N TYR A 156 13.87 -10.01 34.16
CA TYR A 156 14.89 -10.30 33.14
C TYR A 156 15.35 -9.00 32.46
N SER A 157 16.63 -8.95 32.09
CA SER A 157 17.13 -7.87 31.25
C SER A 157 16.50 -7.92 29.85
N LYS A 158 16.51 -6.79 29.13
CA LYS A 158 16.01 -6.73 27.74
C LYS A 158 16.69 -7.78 26.85
N ASP A 159 18.02 -7.90 26.94
CA ASP A 159 18.78 -8.82 26.10
C ASP A 159 18.42 -10.28 26.36
N GLU A 160 18.23 -10.65 27.63
CA GLU A 160 17.76 -11.99 28.01
C GLU A 160 16.33 -12.24 27.51
N ALA A 161 15.44 -11.26 27.67
CA ALA A 161 14.04 -11.38 27.24
C ALA A 161 13.91 -11.49 25.72
N PHE A 162 14.79 -10.85 24.93
CA PHE A 162 14.75 -10.93 23.48
C PHE A 162 15.37 -12.21 22.92
N LYS A 163 16.34 -12.81 23.61
CA LYS A 163 17.26 -13.84 23.10
C LYS A 163 16.58 -14.99 22.34
N GLU A 164 15.39 -15.42 22.75
CA GLU A 164 14.67 -16.53 22.11
C GLU A 164 13.81 -16.09 20.91
N PHE A 165 13.44 -14.82 20.83
CA PHE A 165 12.49 -14.29 19.83
C PHE A 165 13.17 -13.70 18.60
N ILE A 166 14.38 -13.14 18.74
CA ILE A 166 15.18 -12.59 17.63
C ILE A 166 16.11 -13.64 17.02
N THR A 167 15.61 -14.86 16.81
CA THR A 167 16.37 -15.98 16.28
C THR A 167 15.87 -16.43 14.91
N GLU A 168 16.79 -16.95 14.10
CA GLU A 168 16.45 -17.59 12.81
C GLU A 168 15.48 -18.75 12.98
N ASP A 169 15.62 -19.52 14.07
CA ASP A 169 14.75 -20.66 14.35
C ASP A 169 13.31 -20.22 14.67
N ASN A 170 13.13 -19.15 15.44
CA ASN A 170 11.79 -18.58 15.69
C ASN A 170 11.13 -18.11 14.38
N PHE A 171 11.91 -17.46 13.51
CA PHE A 171 11.44 -17.05 12.18
C PHE A 171 11.07 -18.27 11.31
N LYS A 172 11.91 -19.30 11.24
CA LYS A 172 11.65 -20.53 10.47
C LYS A 172 10.43 -21.28 10.96
N GLN A 173 10.21 -21.34 12.28
CA GLN A 173 9.00 -21.93 12.86
C GLN A 173 7.74 -21.19 12.40
N TRP A 174 7.76 -19.85 12.47
CA TRP A 174 6.68 -19.03 11.92
C TRP A 174 6.48 -19.29 10.42
N LEU A 175 7.55 -19.26 9.63
CA LEU A 175 7.50 -19.45 8.18
C LEU A 175 6.92 -20.83 7.81
N THR A 176 7.30 -21.87 8.53
CA THR A 176 6.80 -23.24 8.33
C THR A 176 5.30 -23.31 8.61
N LYS A 177 4.85 -22.77 9.75
CA LYS A 177 3.42 -22.71 10.09
C LYS A 177 2.65 -21.90 9.05
N PHE A 178 3.16 -20.73 8.68
CA PHE A 178 2.56 -19.84 7.70
C PHE A 178 2.37 -20.52 6.34
N LYS A 179 3.39 -21.23 5.84
CA LYS A 179 3.28 -22.02 4.60
C LYS A 179 2.22 -23.11 4.71
N GLY A 180 2.24 -23.88 5.80
CA GLY A 180 1.25 -24.94 6.02
C GLY A 180 -0.18 -24.42 6.14
N ASP A 181 -0.39 -23.26 6.75
CA ASP A 181 -1.71 -22.62 6.83
C ASP A 181 -2.20 -22.17 5.45
N LEU A 182 -1.32 -21.64 4.60
CA LEU A 182 -1.67 -21.29 3.21
C LEU A 182 -1.98 -22.52 2.35
N GLU A 183 -1.18 -23.56 2.44
CA GLU A 183 -1.38 -24.81 1.69
C GLU A 183 -2.73 -25.46 2.02
N LYS A 184 -3.14 -25.45 3.29
CA LYS A 184 -4.47 -25.96 3.72
C LYS A 184 -5.64 -25.17 3.15
N ILE A 185 -5.46 -23.88 2.87
CA ILE A 185 -6.52 -23.05 2.27
C ILE A 185 -6.57 -23.27 0.77
N ILE A 186 -5.42 -23.35 0.10
CA ILE A 186 -5.36 -23.43 -1.37
C ILE A 186 -5.74 -24.83 -1.86
N ASN A 187 -5.48 -25.87 -1.07
CA ASN A 187 -5.95 -27.25 -1.30
C ASN A 187 -7.43 -27.43 -0.87
#